data_AF-A0AAP8KLC5-F1
#
_entry.id   AF-A0AAP8KLC5-F1
#
_cell.length_a   1.000
_cell.length_b   1.000
_cell.length_c   1.000
_cell.angle_alpha   90.00
_cell.angle_beta   90.00
_cell.angle_gamma   90.00
#
_symmetry.space_group_name_H-M   'P 1'
#
loop_
_entity.id
_entity.type
_entity.pdbx_description
1 polymer ?
#
loop_
_entity_poly.entity_id
_entity_poly.type
_entity_poly.pdbx_seq_one_letter_code
_entity_poly.pdbx_strand_id
1 'polypeptide(L)'
;YEDKVLTSKGKALALEKQLYEELFDLLLPHLEALQQSASALAELDVLVNLAERAYTLNYTCPTFIDKPGIRITEGRHPVVEQVLNEPFIANPLNLSPQRRMLIITGPNMGGKST
;
A
#
# COMPACT_ATOMS: atom_id res chain seq x y z
N TYR A 1 13.99 1.25 58.99
CA TYR A 1 12.74 1.33 58.20
C TYR A 1 13.03 1.59 56.73
N GLU A 2 13.93 2.54 56.39
CA GLU A 2 14.40 2.77 55.01
C GLU A 2 15.01 1.53 54.33
N ASP A 3 15.91 0.78 54.99
CA ASP A 3 16.51 -0.42 54.39
C ASP A 3 15.49 -1.49 54.02
N LYS A 4 14.42 -1.62 54.82
CA LYS A 4 13.34 -2.58 54.58
C LYS A 4 12.52 -2.19 53.35
N VAL A 5 12.31 -0.88 53.13
CA VAL A 5 11.59 -0.34 51.97
C VAL A 5 12.44 -0.46 50.71
N LEU A 6 13.73 -0.13 50.76
CA LEU A 6 14.67 -0.27 49.65
C LEU A 6 14.81 -1.73 49.21
N THR A 7 14.95 -2.65 50.16
CA THR A 7 15.05 -4.09 49.88
C THR A 7 13.75 -4.64 49.26
N SER A 8 12.59 -4.17 49.74
CA SER A 8 11.28 -4.61 49.21
C SER A 8 11.04 -4.11 47.78
N LYS A 9 11.42 -2.85 47.48
CA LYS A 9 11.37 -2.31 46.11
C LYS A 9 12.29 -3.07 45.16
N GLY A 10 13.51 -3.40 45.59
CA GLY A 10 14.44 -4.19 44.77
C GLY A 10 13.90 -5.58 44.45
N LYS A 11 13.28 -6.26 45.43
CA LYS A 11 12.64 -7.56 45.23
C LYS A 11 11.43 -7.50 44.29
N ALA A 12 10.60 -6.46 44.40
CA ALA A 12 9.46 -6.25 43.52
C ALA A 12 9.91 -6.08 42.07
N LEU A 13 10.91 -5.23 41.83
CA LEU A 13 11.44 -5.00 40.47
C LEU A 13 12.08 -6.26 39.87
N ALA A 14 12.78 -7.04 40.69
CA ALA A 14 13.37 -8.32 40.25
C ALA A 14 12.29 -9.33 39.86
N LEU A 15 11.19 -9.40 40.63
CA LEU A 15 10.05 -10.26 40.32
C LEU A 15 9.34 -9.80 39.04
N GLU A 16 9.10 -8.51 38.87
CA GLU A 16 8.51 -7.96 37.65
C GLU A 16 9.34 -8.32 36.41
N LYS A 17 10.66 -8.19 36.49
CA LYS A 17 11.55 -8.55 35.39
C LYS A 17 11.45 -10.05 35.07
N GLN A 18 11.46 -10.90 36.09
CA GLN A 18 11.33 -12.35 35.91
C GLN A 18 10.00 -12.71 35.23
N LEU A 19 8.88 -12.16 35.70
CA LEU A 19 7.56 -12.39 35.11
C LEU A 19 7.46 -11.86 33.67
N TYR A 20 8.12 -10.75 33.37
CA TYR A 20 8.20 -10.21 32.01
C TYR A 20 9.01 -11.12 31.08
N GLU A 21 10.11 -11.71 31.57
CA GLU A 21 10.90 -12.70 30.83
C GLU A 21 10.09 -13.99 30.57
N GLU A 22 9.37 -14.51 31.57
CA GLU A 22 8.47 -15.66 31.43
C GLU A 22 7.37 -15.42 30.39
N LEU A 23 6.94 -14.17 30.21
CA LEU A 23 5.96 -13.77 29.21
C LEU A 23 6.46 -14.04 27.78
N PHE A 24 7.76 -13.89 27.52
CA PHE A 24 8.32 -14.25 26.21
C PHE A 24 8.31 -15.75 25.99
N ASP A 25 8.64 -16.55 27.01
CA ASP A 25 8.58 -18.02 26.90
C ASP A 25 7.16 -18.51 26.57
N LEU A 26 6.13 -17.82 27.08
CA LEU A 26 4.73 -18.09 26.75
C LEU A 26 4.36 -17.64 25.33
N LEU A 27 4.92 -16.55 24.82
CA LEU A 27 4.59 -15.99 23.50
C LEU A 27 5.37 -16.62 22.34
N LEU A 28 6.62 -17.04 22.58
CA LEU A 28 7.53 -17.57 21.55
C LEU A 28 6.92 -18.74 20.76
N PRO A 29 6.24 -19.73 21.38
CA PRO A 29 5.58 -20.81 20.64
C PRO A 29 4.47 -20.33 19.68
N HIS A 30 3.90 -19.15 19.93
CA HIS A 30 2.83 -18.56 19.13
C HIS A 30 3.32 -17.51 18.11
N LEU A 31 4.62 -17.21 18.09
CA LEU A 31 5.18 -16.14 17.26
C LEU A 31 4.86 -16.34 15.77
N GLU A 32 4.99 -17.55 15.26
CA GLU A 32 4.71 -17.85 13.86
C GLU A 32 3.24 -17.57 13.50
N ALA A 33 2.29 -18.01 14.34
CA ALA A 33 0.87 -17.77 14.12
C ALA A 33 0.53 -16.27 14.16
N LEU A 34 1.16 -15.52 15.07
CA LEU A 34 1.01 -14.06 15.13
C LEU A 34 1.56 -13.37 13.87
N GLN A 35 2.71 -13.81 13.36
CA GLN A 35 3.30 -13.28 12.13
C GLN A 35 2.43 -13.58 10.90
N GLN A 36 1.91 -14.80 10.80
CA GLN A 36 0.98 -15.18 9.72
C GLN A 36 -0.28 -14.31 9.77
N SER A 37 -0.82 -14.08 10.97
CA SER A 37 -1.98 -13.21 11.16
C SER A 37 -1.70 -11.76 10.75
N ALA A 38 -0.54 -11.22 11.14
CA ALA A 38 -0.12 -9.88 10.74
C ALA A 38 0.05 -9.76 9.22
N SER A 39 0.65 -10.77 8.57
CA SER A 39 0.80 -10.80 7.11
C SER A 39 -0.55 -10.84 6.40
N ALA A 40 -1.48 -11.68 6.87
CA ALA A 40 -2.82 -11.78 6.28
C ALA A 40 -3.61 -10.48 6.44
N LEU A 41 -3.49 -9.81 7.60
CA LEU A 41 -4.11 -8.50 7.81
C LEU A 41 -3.52 -7.42 6.91
N ALA A 42 -2.20 -7.42 6.70
CA ALA A 42 -1.55 -6.47 5.80
C ALA A 42 -1.98 -6.68 4.33
N GLU A 43 -2.08 -7.94 3.89
CA GLU A 43 -2.59 -8.26 2.55
C GLU A 43 -4.04 -7.79 2.39
N LEU A 44 -4.90 -8.08 3.37
CA LEU A 44 -6.29 -7.64 3.37
C LEU A 44 -6.40 -6.11 3.29
N ASP A 45 -5.61 -5.38 4.08
CA ASP A 45 -5.61 -3.91 4.09
C ASP A 45 -5.28 -3.34 2.71
N VAL A 46 -4.24 -3.86 2.05
CA VAL A 46 -3.85 -3.44 0.69
C VAL A 46 -4.95 -3.78 -0.33
N LEU A 47 -5.50 -4.99 -0.28
CA LEU A 47 -6.55 -5.40 -1.23
C LEU A 47 -7.83 -4.57 -1.08
N VAL A 48 -8.24 -4.29 0.16
CA VAL A 48 -9.39 -3.42 0.46
C VAL A 48 -9.11 -1.99 0.01
N ASN A 49 -7.91 -1.47 0.24
CA ASN A 49 -7.51 -0.16 -0.25
C ASN A 49 -7.60 -0.08 -1.78
N LEU A 50 -7.06 -1.06 -2.51
CA LEU A 50 -7.12 -1.09 -3.97
C LEU A 50 -8.57 -1.20 -4.48
N ALA A 51 -9.41 -2.01 -3.83
CA ALA A 51 -10.82 -2.15 -4.20
C ALA A 51 -11.60 -0.85 -3.99
N GLU A 52 -11.41 -0.19 -2.84
CA GLU A 52 -12.06 1.07 -2.54
C GLU A 52 -11.56 2.18 -3.48
N ARG A 53 -10.25 2.27 -3.76
CA ARG A 53 -9.71 3.22 -4.74
C ARG A 53 -10.28 2.98 -6.13
N ALA A 54 -10.42 1.71 -6.55
CA ALA A 54 -10.99 1.39 -7.84
C ALA A 54 -12.45 1.83 -7.95
N TYR A 55 -13.24 1.64 -6.90
CA TYR A 55 -14.63 2.10 -6.85
C TYR A 55 -14.71 3.64 -6.84
N THR A 56 -14.05 4.28 -5.88
CA THR A 56 -14.11 5.73 -5.65
C THR A 56 -13.54 6.53 -6.82
N LEU A 57 -12.48 6.04 -7.47
CA LEU A 57 -11.82 6.72 -8.58
C LEU A 57 -12.29 6.20 -9.95
N ASN A 58 -13.28 5.30 -9.99
CA ASN A 58 -13.80 4.68 -11.21
C ASN A 58 -12.69 4.04 -12.06
N TYR A 59 -11.81 3.26 -11.44
CA TYR A 59 -10.82 2.46 -12.15
C TYR A 59 -11.43 1.14 -12.62
N THR A 60 -10.87 0.63 -13.70
CA THR A 60 -11.29 -0.65 -14.29
C THR A 60 -10.15 -1.64 -14.22
N CYS A 61 -10.45 -2.90 -13.92
CA CYS A 61 -9.47 -3.97 -13.92
C CYS A 61 -8.89 -4.15 -15.34
N PRO A 62 -7.56 -4.03 -15.54
CA PRO A 62 -6.95 -4.20 -16.86
C PRO A 62 -6.99 -5.68 -17.30
N THR A 63 -7.10 -5.90 -18.60
CA THR A 63 -6.99 -7.23 -19.21
C THR A 63 -5.59 -7.46 -19.75
N PHE A 64 -4.97 -8.58 -19.37
CA PHE A 64 -3.68 -9.01 -19.91
C PHE A 64 -3.88 -9.94 -21.11
N ILE A 65 -3.00 -9.82 -22.11
CA ILE A 65 -2.96 -10.66 -23.30
C ILE A 65 -1.52 -11.04 -23.63
N ASP A 66 -1.29 -12.19 -24.26
CA ASP A 66 0.06 -12.67 -24.61
C ASP A 66 0.69 -11.95 -25.81
N LYS A 67 0.03 -10.93 -26.35
CA LYS A 67 0.48 -10.18 -27.52
C LYS A 67 1.08 -8.84 -27.11
N PRO A 68 2.19 -8.39 -27.72
CA PRO A 68 2.73 -7.07 -27.47
C PRO A 68 1.73 -5.98 -27.86
N GLY A 69 1.42 -5.09 -26.92
CA GLY A 69 0.58 -3.92 -27.18
C GLY A 69 0.08 -3.28 -25.90
N ILE A 70 -0.39 -2.04 -26.02
CA ILE A 70 -1.04 -1.29 -24.95
C ILE A 70 -2.28 -0.65 -25.55
N ARG A 71 -3.44 -0.89 -24.94
CA ARG A 71 -4.70 -0.25 -25.32
C ARG A 71 -5.34 0.38 -24.10
N ILE A 72 -5.60 1.67 -24.19
CA ILE A 72 -6.31 2.48 -23.20
C ILE A 72 -7.37 3.28 -23.98
N THR A 73 -8.62 3.26 -23.55
CA THR A 73 -9.72 3.96 -24.26
C THR A 73 -9.97 5.34 -23.66
N GLU A 74 -10.18 5.42 -22.35
CA GLU A 74 -10.47 6.66 -21.61
C GLU A 74 -9.40 6.84 -20.52
N GLY A 75 -8.14 6.96 -20.94
CA GLY A 75 -6.99 7.05 -20.04
C GLY A 75 -6.95 8.37 -19.29
N ARG A 76 -6.80 8.30 -17.97
CA ARG A 76 -6.70 9.47 -17.09
C ARG A 76 -5.42 9.39 -16.28
N HIS A 77 -4.81 10.54 -16.01
CA HIS A 77 -3.62 10.58 -15.17
C HIS A 77 -4.04 10.55 -13.69
N PRO A 78 -3.69 9.51 -12.91
CA PRO A 78 -4.28 9.25 -11.58
C PRO A 78 -3.99 10.34 -10.54
N VAL A 79 -2.83 11.01 -10.63
CA VAL A 79 -2.48 12.12 -9.73
C VAL A 79 -2.99 13.47 -10.24
N VAL A 80 -2.70 13.81 -11.50
CA VAL A 80 -3.08 15.11 -12.09
C VAL A 80 -4.59 15.32 -12.05
N GLU A 81 -5.40 14.30 -12.34
CA GLU A 81 -6.86 14.39 -12.26
C GLU A 81 -7.36 14.84 -10.87
N GLN A 82 -6.68 14.43 -9.79
CA GLN A 82 -7.12 14.72 -8.42
C GLN A 82 -6.74 16.12 -7.94
N VAL A 83 -5.79 16.79 -8.61
CA VAL A 83 -5.30 18.11 -8.21
C VAL A 83 -5.83 19.23 -9.10
N LEU A 84 -6.50 18.90 -10.21
CA LEU A 84 -7.13 19.90 -11.08
C LEU A 84 -8.46 20.36 -10.48
N ASN A 85 -8.73 21.67 -10.59
CA ASN A 85 -10.04 22.25 -10.25
C ASN A 85 -11.07 22.06 -11.37
N GLU A 86 -10.62 21.70 -12.57
CA GLU A 86 -11.44 21.44 -13.74
C GLU A 86 -11.43 19.95 -14.10
N PRO A 87 -12.48 19.44 -14.79
CA PRO A 87 -12.51 18.04 -15.20
C PRO A 87 -11.31 17.65 -16.08
N PHE A 88 -10.66 16.54 -15.75
CA PHE A 88 -9.59 15.98 -16.57
C PHE A 88 -10.17 15.38 -17.86
N ILE A 89 -9.61 15.74 -19.01
CA ILE A 89 -10.02 15.18 -20.31
C ILE A 89 -9.25 13.88 -20.56
N ALA A 90 -9.96 12.76 -20.63
CA ALA A 90 -9.38 11.45 -20.87
C ALA A 90 -8.81 11.32 -22.29
N ASN A 91 -7.73 10.53 -22.45
CA ASN A 91 -7.06 10.31 -23.72
C ASN A 91 -6.89 8.82 -24.04
N PRO A 92 -7.19 8.38 -25.27
CA PRO A 92 -6.92 7.01 -25.70
C PRO A 92 -5.44 6.80 -26.03
N LEU A 93 -4.97 5.57 -25.86
CA LEU A 93 -3.68 5.08 -26.32
C LEU A 93 -3.86 3.75 -27.03
N ASN A 94 -3.25 3.59 -28.20
CA ASN A 94 -3.16 2.31 -28.88
C ASN A 94 -1.76 2.14 -29.47
N LEU A 95 -0.97 1.27 -28.82
CA LEU A 95 0.32 0.82 -29.28
C LEU A 95 0.20 -0.64 -29.67
N SER A 96 0.67 -0.96 -30.88
CA SER A 96 0.63 -2.30 -31.46
C SER A 96 1.91 -2.57 -32.25
N PRO A 97 2.14 -3.81 -32.71
CA PRO A 97 3.28 -4.11 -33.57
C PRO A 97 3.33 -3.25 -34.85
N GLN A 98 2.17 -2.79 -35.35
CA GLN A 98 2.04 -1.90 -36.50
C GLN A 98 2.28 -0.42 -36.16
N ARG A 99 2.10 -0.03 -34.88
CA ARG A 99 2.27 1.34 -34.39
C ARG A 99 3.00 1.31 -33.05
N ARG A 100 4.34 1.21 -33.13
CA ARG A 100 5.22 1.07 -31.95
C ARG A 100 5.76 2.40 -31.42
N MET A 101 5.58 3.50 -32.14
CA MET A 101 6.10 4.81 -31.78
C MET A 101 5.05 5.88 -32.08
N LEU A 102 4.95 6.86 -31.18
CA LEU A 102 4.16 8.08 -31.33
C LEU A 102 5.10 9.28 -31.30
N ILE A 103 5.02 10.13 -32.32
CA ILE A 103 5.67 11.44 -32.31
C ILE A 103 4.60 12.44 -31.89
N ILE A 104 4.71 12.95 -30.66
CA ILE A 104 3.75 13.91 -30.08
C ILE A 104 4.33 15.30 -30.24
N THR A 105 3.64 16.16 -30.99
CA THR A 105 4.00 17.57 -31.21
C THR A 105 2.86 18.48 -30.76
N GLY A 106 3.15 19.78 -30.59
CA GLY A 106 2.16 20.78 -30.21
C GLY A 106 2.71 21.86 -29.29
N PRO A 107 1.92 22.91 -29.01
CA PRO A 107 2.34 24.05 -28.19
C PRO A 107 2.64 23.65 -26.74
N ASN A 108 3.48 24.42 -26.05
CA ASN A 108 3.74 24.23 -24.61
C ASN A 108 2.44 24.30 -23.79
N MET A 109 2.42 23.62 -22.65
CA MET A 109 1.24 23.49 -21.76
C MET A 109 0.00 22.79 -22.34
N GLY A 110 0.04 22.30 -23.58
CA GLY A 110 -1.05 21.50 -24.16
C GLY A 110 -1.15 20.05 -23.64
N GLY A 111 -0.77 19.77 -22.39
CA GLY A 111 -0.89 18.44 -21.78
C GLY A 111 0.05 17.35 -22.33
N LYS A 112 0.97 17.66 -23.25
CA LYS A 112 1.84 16.64 -23.90
C LYS A 112 2.74 15.84 -22.94
N SER A 113 3.08 16.41 -21.78
CA SER A 113 3.90 15.77 -20.75
C SER A 113 3.08 15.11 -19.64
N THR A 114 1.76 15.28 -19.70
CA THR A 114 0.76 14.70 -18.79
C THR A 114 0.26 13.39 -19.39
#